data_AF-A0A854N3G3-F1
#
_entry.id   AF-A0A854N3G3-F1
#
_cell.length_a   1.000
_cell.length_b   1.000
_cell.length_c   1.000
_cell.angle_alpha   90.00
_cell.angle_beta   90.00
_cell.angle_gamma   90.00
#
_symmetry.space_group_name_H-M   'P 1'
#
loop_
_entity.id
_entity.type
_entity.pdbx_description
1 polymer ?
#
loop_
_entity_poly.entity_id
_entity_poly.type
_entity_poly.pdbx_seq_one_letter_code
_entity_poly.pdbx_strand_id
1 'polypeptide(L)' 'MSENAQLNGLCDRFRGFYPVVIDVETAGFNAKTDALLEIAAITLKMDEHGWLMPDETLHF' A
#
# COMPACT_ATOMS: atom_id res chain seq x y z
N MET A 1 10.47 -24.93 13.47
CA MET A 1 10.32 -23.49 13.80
C MET A 1 9.13 -22.97 13.02
N SER A 2 7.92 -23.08 13.56
CA SER A 2 6.68 -22.63 12.91
C SER A 2 5.53 -22.66 13.92
N GLU A 3 5.65 -21.91 15.01
CA GLU A 3 4.62 -21.85 16.06
C GLU A 3 4.02 -20.45 16.27
N ASN A 4 4.17 -19.52 15.32
CA ASN A 4 3.46 -18.23 15.36
C ASN A 4 3.17 -17.71 13.95
N ALA A 5 2.52 -18.52 13.12
CA ALA A 5 1.86 -17.95 11.94
C ALA A 5 0.61 -17.23 12.43
N GLN A 6 0.66 -15.91 12.54
CA GLN A 6 -0.54 -15.10 12.72
C GLN A 6 -1.36 -15.30 11.44
N LEU A 7 -2.33 -16.23 11.46
CA LEU A 7 -3.09 -16.69 10.28
C LEU A 7 -3.70 -15.53 9.47
N ASN A 8 -3.91 -14.38 10.13
CA ASN A 8 -4.48 -13.16 9.58
C ASN A 8 -3.42 -12.05 9.37
N GLY A 9 -2.14 -12.39 9.25
CA GLY A 9 -1.07 -11.43 9.02
C GLY A 9 -1.07 -10.87 7.59
N LEU A 10 -0.88 -9.56 7.46
CA LEU A 10 -0.77 -8.90 6.14
C LEU A 10 0.38 -9.49 5.29
N CYS A 11 1.50 -9.83 5.94
CA CYS A 11 2.66 -10.43 5.28
C CYS A 11 2.33 -11.77 4.61
N ASP A 12 1.45 -12.58 5.19
CA ASP A 12 1.09 -13.88 4.64
C ASP A 12 0.08 -13.74 3.49
N ARG A 13 -0.81 -12.75 3.55
CA ARG A 13 -1.87 -12.53 2.55
C ARG A 13 -1.34 -12.28 1.13
N PHE A 14 -0.18 -11.64 1.03
CA PHE A 14 0.46 -11.29 -0.25
C PHE A 14 1.88 -11.87 -0.40
N ARG A 15 2.19 -12.98 0.29
CA ARG A 15 3.48 -13.70 0.17
C ARG A 15 4.70 -12.81 0.44
N GLY A 16 4.60 -11.95 1.44
CA GLY A 16 5.64 -11.03 1.87
C GLY A 16 5.61 -9.65 1.19
N PHE A 17 4.77 -9.42 0.18
CA PHE A 17 4.60 -8.07 -0.35
C PHE A 17 3.81 -7.18 0.60
N TYR A 18 4.28 -5.94 0.81
CA TYR A 18 3.59 -4.92 1.58
C TYR A 18 2.84 -3.99 0.62
N PRO A 19 1.49 -4.09 0.52
CA PRO A 19 0.74 -3.31 -0.44
C PRO A 19 0.60 -1.85 0.02
N VAL A 20 0.80 -0.92 -0.92
CA VAL A 20 0.63 0.53 -0.74
C VAL A 20 -0.24 1.04 -1.89
N VAL A 21 -1.30 1.78 -1.58
CA VAL A 21 -2.14 2.45 -2.57
C VAL A 21 -1.46 3.74 -2.98
N ILE A 22 -1.33 3.97 -4.28
CA ILE A 22 -0.68 5.15 -4.86
C ILE A 22 -1.63 5.79 -5.86
N ASP A 23 -1.75 7.10 -5.79
CA ASP A 23 -2.40 7.94 -6.80
C ASP A 23 -1.49 9.13 -7.13
N VAL A 24 -1.50 9.56 -8.39
CA VAL A 24 -0.64 10.64 -8.90
C VAL A 24 -1.41 11.54 -9.84
N GLU A 25 -1.22 12.85 -9.68
CA GLU A 25 -1.70 13.84 -10.64
C GLU A 25 -0.53 14.34 -11.49
N THR A 26 -0.74 14.43 -12.80
CA THR A 26 0.35 14.68 -13.76
C THR A 26 -0.03 15.75 -14.77
N ALA A 27 0.98 16.43 -15.33
CA ALA A 27 0.79 17.46 -16.34
C ALA A 27 0.48 16.89 -17.75
N GLY A 28 0.33 15.57 -17.89
CA GLY A 28 0.10 14.90 -19.16
C GLY A 28 0.23 13.37 -19.06
N PHE A 29 0.04 12.68 -20.18
CA PHE A 29 -0.08 11.22 -20.21
C PHE A 29 1.26 10.48 -20.32
N ASN A 30 2.35 11.15 -20.68
CA ASN A 30 3.64 10.51 -20.89
C ASN A 30 4.52 10.58 -19.63
N ALA A 31 4.57 9.47 -18.90
CA ALA A 31 5.34 9.34 -17.66
C ALA A 31 6.86 9.62 -17.77
N LYS A 32 7.44 9.67 -18.99
CA LYS A 32 8.86 9.99 -19.18
C LYS A 32 9.14 11.48 -19.36
N THR A 33 8.14 12.27 -19.76
CA THR A 33 8.35 13.67 -20.17
C THR A 33 7.47 14.64 -19.41
N ASP A 34 6.32 14.18 -18.93
CA ASP A 34 5.31 15.05 -18.36
C ASP A 34 5.51 15.11 -16.84
N ALA A 35 5.34 16.29 -16.26
CA ALA A 35 5.65 16.52 -14.85
C ALA A 35 4.68 15.79 -13.92
N LEU A 36 5.20 15.29 -12.79
CA LEU A 36 4.40 14.91 -11.62
C LEU A 36 4.01 16.18 -10.86
N LEU A 37 2.73 16.34 -10.55
CA LEU A 37 2.18 17.52 -9.90
C LEU A 37 1.84 17.27 -8.43
N GLU A 38 1.17 16.16 -8.14
CA GLU A 38 0.80 15.74 -6.78
C GLU A 38 0.96 14.23 -6.63
N ILE A 39 1.13 13.77 -5.40
CA ILE A 39 1.18 12.34 -5.08
C ILE A 39 0.53 12.04 -3.72
N ALA A 40 -0.31 11.01 -3.70
CA ALA A 40 -0.87 10.43 -2.48
C ALA A 40 -0.39 8.99 -2.31
N ALA A 41 -0.07 8.61 -1.06
CA ALA A 41 0.26 7.25 -0.68
C ALA A 41 -0.50 6.83 0.58
N ILE A 42 -1.13 5.66 0.53
CA ILE A 42 -1.83 5.06 1.67
C ILE A 42 -1.27 3.67 1.92
N THR A 43 -0.61 3.49 3.07
CA THR A 43 -0.18 2.16 3.50
C THR A 43 -1.36 1.36 4.04
N LEU A 44 -1.20 0.04 4.11
CA LEU A 44 -2.26 -0.86 4.55
C LEU A 44 -1.83 -1.65 5.77
N LYS A 45 -2.80 -1.94 6.64
CA LYS A 45 -2.68 -2.90 7.73
C LYS A 45 -3.83 -3.90 7.67
N MET A 46 -3.65 -5.00 8.38
CA MET A 46 -4.66 -6.03 8.55
C MET A 46 -4.96 -6.16 10.04
N ASP A 47 -6.24 -6.15 10.41
CA ASP A 47 -6.63 -6.38 11.80
C ASP A 47 -6.55 -7.85 12.21
N GLU A 48 -6.85 -8.12 13.48
CA GLU A 48 -6.84 -9.45 14.07
C GLU A 48 -7.83 -10.43 13.40
N HIS A 49 -8.85 -9.92 12.71
CA HIS A 49 -9.85 -10.72 12.00
C HIS A 49 -9.51 -10.94 10.51
N GLY A 50 -8.40 -10.37 10.02
CA GLY A 50 -7.97 -10.51 8.64
C GLY A 50 -8.57 -9.48 7.69
N TRP A 51 -9.20 -8.42 8.20
CA TRP A 51 -9.74 -7.34 7.36
C TRP A 51 -8.67 -6.31 7.03
N LEU A 52 -8.60 -5.97 5.74
CA LEU A 52 -7.68 -4.97 5.22
C LEU A 52 -8.24 -3.56 5.47
N MET A 53 -7.41 -2.66 5.96
CA MET A 53 -7.78 -1.27 6.22
C MET A 53 -6.64 -0.30 5.91
N PRO A 54 -6.96 0.97 5.58
CA PRO A 54 -5.98 2.03 5.53
C PRO A 54 -5.20 2.16 6.83
N ASP A 55 -3.91 2.48 6.72
CA ASP A 55 -3.05 2.78 7.85
C ASP A 55 -2.56 4.23 7.81
N GLU A 56 -1.35 4.48 7.28
CA GLU A 56 -0.80 5.83 7.16
C GLU A 56 -1.18 6.45 5.82
N THR A 57 -1.55 7.74 5.84
CA THR A 57 -1.83 8.55 4.65
C THR A 57 -0.81 9.66 4.54
N LEU A 58 -0.17 9.75 3.37
CA LEU A 58 0.77 10.81 3.00
C LEU A 58 0.27 11.50 1.72
N HIS A 59 0.36 12.83 1.67
CA HIS A 59 -0.06 13.64 0.52
C HIS A 59 0.89 14.82 0.34
N PHE A 60 1.34 15.05 -0.89
CA PHE A 60 2.34 16.07 -1.27
C PHE A 60 1.96 16.82 -2.54
#